data_AF-A0A4Y2NEJ0-F1
#
_entry.id   AF-A0A4Y2NEJ0-F1
#
_cell.length_a   1.000
_cell.length_b   1.000
_cell.length_c   1.000
_cell.angle_alpha   90.00
_cell.angle_beta   90.00
_cell.angle_gamma   90.00
#
_symmetry.space_group_name_H-M   'P 1'
#
loop_
_entity.id
_entity.type
_entity.pdbx_description
1 polymer ?
#
loop_
_entity_poly.entity_id
_entity_poly.type
_entity_poly.pdbx_seq_one_letter_code
_entity_poly.pdbx_strand_id
1 'polypeptide(L)'
;MEYKNSLELLKELYVDDLTNGTSDNTEAIKLSTEMIYILSEASMNLRRWATNSPNLNEIWKSANVDCRETSEELGVPLKILGIIWDNRNDNLT
;
A
#
# COMPACT_ATOMS: atom_id res chain seq x y z
N MET A 1 22.87 3.56 -4.82
CA MET A 1 22.47 3.93 -3.46
C MET A 1 21.15 3.24 -3.18
N GLU A 2 21.18 2.28 -2.27
CA GLU A 2 20.17 1.23 -2.07
C GLU A 2 18.87 1.72 -1.40
N TYR A 3 18.72 3.02 -1.15
CA TYR A 3 17.62 3.58 -0.33
C TYR A 3 17.09 4.94 -0.82
N LYS A 4 17.34 5.35 -2.08
CA LYS A 4 16.94 6.68 -2.56
C LYS A 4 15.41 6.90 -2.50
N ASN A 5 14.64 5.85 -2.76
CA ASN A 5 13.18 5.87 -2.70
C ASN A 5 12.67 5.85 -1.25
N SER A 6 13.38 5.19 -0.33
CA SER A 6 12.98 5.02 1.06
C SER A 6 12.88 6.33 1.85
N LEU A 7 13.77 7.30 1.58
CA LEU A 7 13.71 8.60 2.25
C LEU A 7 12.49 9.43 1.81
N GLU A 8 12.13 9.36 0.53
CA GLU A 8 10.92 10.01 0.02
C GLU A 8 9.67 9.32 0.56
N LEU A 9 9.67 7.99 0.66
CA LEU A 9 8.57 7.22 1.27
C LEU A 9 8.31 7.62 2.73
N LEU A 10 9.35 7.95 3.51
CA LEU A 10 9.16 8.42 4.89
C LEU A 10 8.40 9.75 4.98
N LYS A 11 8.42 10.59 3.94
CA LYS A 11 7.64 11.84 3.92
C LYS A 11 6.14 11.59 3.72
N GLU A 12 5.80 10.42 3.19
CA GLU A 12 4.42 9.99 2.95
C GLU A 12 3.82 9.23 4.14
N LEU A 13 4.59 9.02 5.21
CA LEU A 13 4.12 8.41 6.45
C LEU A 13 3.36 9.45 7.28
N TYR A 14 2.07 9.19 7.52
CA TYR A 14 1.24 9.97 8.41
C TYR A 14 0.77 9.12 9.60
N VAL A 15 1.38 9.34 10.77
CA VAL A 15 1.14 8.53 11.98
C VAL A 15 1.42 7.04 11.69
N ASP A 16 0.39 6.23 11.47
CA ASP A 16 0.48 4.80 11.14
C ASP A 16 0.10 4.46 9.68
N ASP A 17 -0.35 5.45 8.89
CA ASP A 17 -0.71 5.27 7.49
C ASP A 17 0.48 5.63 6.57
N LEU A 18 0.87 4.72 5.67
CA LEU A 18 1.88 4.95 4.63
C LEU A 18 1.24 4.79 3.24
N THR A 19 1.14 5.88 2.49
CA THR A 19 0.43 5.93 1.20
C THR A 19 1.28 6.50 0.09
N ASN A 20 1.32 5.89 -1.08
CA ASN A 20 2.00 6.45 -2.26
C ASN A 20 1.32 5.93 -3.52
N GLY A 21 1.61 6.55 -4.66
CA GLY A 21 1.09 6.16 -5.95
C GLY A 21 2.10 6.45 -7.06
N THR A 22 2.00 5.67 -8.13
CA THR A 22 2.78 5.85 -9.35
C THR A 22 1.93 5.39 -10.54
N SER A 23 2.23 5.89 -11.73
CA SER A 23 1.58 5.48 -12.97
C SER A 23 2.18 4.22 -13.60
N ASP A 24 3.29 3.72 -13.05
CA ASP A 24 4.00 2.53 -13.57
C ASP A 24 3.82 1.33 -12.62
N ASN A 25 3.29 0.22 -13.15
CA ASN A 25 3.03 -0.99 -12.36
C ASN A 25 4.31 -1.59 -11.74
N THR A 26 5.43 -1.55 -12.45
CA THR A 26 6.71 -2.11 -11.97
C THR A 26 7.24 -1.28 -10.81
N GLU A 27 7.20 0.05 -10.95
CA GLU A 27 7.58 0.95 -9.85
C GLU A 27 6.60 0.82 -8.69
N ALA A 28 5.30 0.58 -8.95
CA ALA A 28 4.32 0.37 -7.90
C ALA A 28 4.64 -0.87 -7.06
N ILE A 29 5.03 -1.98 -7.71
CA ILE A 29 5.46 -3.21 -7.03
C ILE A 29 6.69 -2.94 -6.15
N LYS A 30 7.66 -2.21 -6.70
CA LYS A 30 8.89 -1.87 -5.99
C LYS A 30 8.60 -0.98 -4.78
N LEU A 31 7.82 0.08 -4.96
CA LEU A 31 7.43 1.01 -3.90
C LEU A 31 6.72 0.29 -2.76
N SER A 32 5.71 -0.53 -3.06
CA SER A 32 4.99 -1.25 -2.02
C SER A 32 5.85 -2.30 -1.32
N THR A 33 6.79 -2.93 -2.02
CA THR A 33 7.79 -3.83 -1.39
C THR A 33 8.67 -3.06 -0.42
N GLU A 34 9.18 -1.89 -0.83
CA GLU A 34 9.99 -1.03 0.03
C GLU A 34 9.19 -0.51 1.24
N MET A 35 7.92 -0.16 1.08
CA MET A 35 7.03 0.25 2.18
C MET A 35 6.86 -0.86 3.22
N ILE A 36 6.57 -2.08 2.78
CA ILE A 36 6.42 -3.25 3.66
C ILE A 36 7.72 -3.47 4.44
N TYR A 37 8.86 -3.37 3.77
CA TYR A 37 10.18 -3.48 4.41
C TYR A 37 10.41 -2.38 5.45
N ILE A 38 10.16 -1.10 5.12
CA ILE A 38 10.30 0.02 6.06
C ILE A 38 9.44 -0.17 7.31
N LEU A 39 8.17 -0.56 7.15
CA LEU A 39 7.27 -0.80 8.28
C LEU A 39 7.74 -1.98 9.14
N SER A 40 8.21 -3.06 8.50
CA SER A 40 8.80 -4.21 9.19
C SER A 40 10.03 -3.83 10.02
N GLU A 41 10.98 -3.08 9.44
CA GLU A 41 12.18 -2.61 10.14
C GLU A 41 11.85 -1.65 11.29
N ALA A 42 10.78 -0.85 11.15
CA ALA A 42 10.26 0.00 12.21
C ALA A 42 9.48 -0.78 13.29
N SER A 43 9.39 -2.11 13.20
CA SER A 43 8.56 -2.96 14.06
C SER A 43 7.07 -2.55 14.08
N MET A 44 6.60 -1.98 12.96
CA MET A 44 5.20 -1.60 12.75
C MET A 44 4.46 -2.76 12.08
N ASN A 45 3.49 -3.33 12.79
CA ASN A 45 2.67 -4.40 12.23
C ASN A 45 1.72 -3.86 11.17
N LEU A 46 1.90 -4.29 9.92
CA LEU A 46 0.97 -3.98 8.83
C LEU A 46 -0.39 -4.62 9.11
N ARG A 47 -1.38 -3.83 9.48
CA ARG A 47 -2.73 -4.35 9.78
C ARG A 47 -3.60 -4.47 8.54
N ARG A 48 -3.46 -3.51 7.62
CA ARG A 48 -4.29 -3.34 6.43
C ARG A 48 -3.43 -2.82 5.29
N TRP A 49 -3.64 -3.33 4.09
CA TRP A 49 -3.11 -2.77 2.85
C TRP A 49 -4.20 -2.82 1.79
N ALA A 50 -4.11 -1.90 0.85
CA ALA A 50 -5.03 -1.81 -0.28
C ALA A 50 -4.32 -1.18 -1.47
N THR A 51 -4.81 -1.49 -2.65
CA THR A 51 -4.33 -0.94 -3.92
C THR A 51 -5.52 -0.79 -4.86
N ASN A 52 -5.45 0.17 -5.78
CA ASN A 52 -6.38 0.29 -6.89
C ASN A 52 -6.00 -0.60 -8.10
N SER A 53 -4.82 -1.22 -8.09
CA SER A 53 -4.35 -2.09 -9.19
C SER A 53 -4.70 -3.56 -8.90
N PRO A 54 -5.57 -4.20 -9.71
CA PRO A 54 -5.90 -5.62 -9.54
C PRO A 54 -4.66 -6.53 -9.64
N ASN A 55 -3.69 -6.18 -10.48
CA ASN A 55 -2.47 -6.95 -10.66
C ASN A 55 -1.58 -6.92 -9.40
N LEU A 56 -1.40 -5.74 -8.80
CA LEU A 56 -0.71 -5.62 -7.50
C LEU A 56 -1.45 -6.43 -6.43
N ASN A 57 -2.79 -6.38 -6.46
CA ASN A 57 -3.60 -7.07 -5.46
C ASN A 57 -3.35 -8.59 -5.48
N GLU A 58 -3.31 -9.20 -6.67
CA GLU A 58 -2.99 -10.62 -6.84
C GLU A 58 -1.57 -10.97 -6.39
N ILE A 59 -0.58 -10.13 -6.74
CA ILE A 59 0.82 -10.31 -6.34
C ILE A 59 0.94 -10.38 -4.82
N TRP A 60 0.33 -9.44 -4.09
CA TRP A 60 0.44 -9.40 -2.63
C TRP A 60 -0.30 -10.52 -1.92
N LYS A 61 -1.46 -10.94 -2.45
CA LYS A 61 -2.15 -12.15 -1.98
C LYS A 61 -1.24 -13.37 -2.08
N SER A 62 -0.52 -13.53 -3.20
CA SER A 62 0.41 -14.65 -3.38
C SER A 62 1.67 -14.56 -2.50
N ALA A 63 2.11 -13.34 -2.16
CA ALA A 63 3.26 -13.09 -1.30
C ALA A 63 2.97 -13.29 0.19
N ASN A 64 1.72 -13.62 0.55
CA ASN A 64 1.28 -13.86 1.93
C ASN A 64 1.64 -12.71 2.88
N VAL A 65 1.59 -11.47 2.37
CA VAL A 65 1.73 -10.25 3.18
C VAL A 65 0.60 -10.30 4.20
N ASP A 66 0.95 -10.52 5.48
CA ASP A 66 0.03 -10.79 6.59
C ASP A 66 -0.89 -9.59 6.78
N CYS A 67 -1.99 -9.59 6.04
CA CYS A 67 -2.90 -8.49 5.97
C CYS A 67 -4.28 -9.00 6.28
N ARG A 68 -4.81 -8.52 7.40
CA ARG A 68 -6.02 -9.11 7.96
C ARG A 68 -7.29 -8.58 7.33
N GLU A 69 -7.23 -7.49 6.56
CA GLU A 69 -8.44 -6.89 5.98
C GLU A 69 -8.12 -6.09 4.71
N THR A 70 -8.24 -6.75 3.55
CA THR A 70 -8.34 -6.05 2.26
C THR A 70 -9.78 -5.57 2.03
N SER A 71 -9.99 -4.50 1.26
CA SER A 71 -11.35 -3.98 0.98
C SER A 71 -12.27 -4.98 0.28
N GLU A 72 -11.67 -5.93 -0.44
CA GLU A 72 -12.40 -6.97 -1.14
C GLU A 72 -13.12 -7.95 -0.23
N GLU A 73 -12.51 -8.33 0.90
CA GLU A 73 -13.05 -9.36 1.79
C GLU A 73 -14.21 -8.85 2.65
N LEU A 74 -14.17 -7.58 3.02
CA LEU A 74 -15.17 -7.00 3.92
C LEU A 74 -16.35 -6.35 3.20
N GLY A 75 -16.23 -6.05 1.90
CA GLY A 75 -17.25 -5.29 1.17
C GLY A 75 -17.54 -3.91 1.77
N VAL A 76 -16.70 -3.44 2.69
CA VAL A 76 -16.82 -2.18 3.41
C VAL A 76 -15.87 -1.18 2.76
N PRO A 77 -16.31 0.06 2.46
CA PRO A 77 -15.45 1.09 1.91
C PRO A 77 -14.21 1.33 2.80
N LEU A 78 -13.03 1.44 2.19
CA LEU A 78 -11.82 1.77 2.94
C LEU A 78 -11.94 3.21 3.45
N LYS A 79 -11.72 3.40 4.74
CA LYS A 79 -11.53 4.74 5.29
C LYS A 79 -10.04 4.95 5.56
N ILE A 80 -9.46 5.92 4.88
CA ILE A 80 -8.06 6.29 4.95
C ILE A 80 -7.95 7.78 5.19
N LEU A 81 -7.20 8.20 6.22
CA LEU A 81 -7.04 9.62 6.58
C LEU A 81 -8.36 10.40 6.71
N GLY A 82 -9.45 9.74 7.11
CA GLY A 82 -10.78 10.36 7.20
C GLY A 82 -11.63 10.33 5.93
N ILE A 83 -11.05 9.92 4.79
CA ILE A 83 -11.69 9.86 3.47
C ILE A 83 -12.15 8.44 3.17
N ILE A 84 -13.33 8.30 2.57
CA ILE A 84 -13.78 7.03 2.02
C ILE A 84 -13.15 6.86 0.63
N TRP A 85 -12.32 5.83 0.49
CA TRP A 85 -11.63 5.50 -0.75
C TRP A 85 -12.26 4.29 -1.42
N ASP A 86 -12.82 4.52 -2.61
CA ASP A 86 -13.25 3.46 -3.51
C ASP A 86 -12.11 3.08 -4.45
N ASN A 87 -11.21 2.24 -3.94
CA ASN A 87 -10.02 1.82 -4.67
C ASN A 87 -10.33 1.09 -5.98
N ARG A 88 -11.54 0.55 -6.17
CA ARG A 88 -11.90 -0.19 -7.40
C ARG A 88 -12.16 0.74 -8.59
N ASN A 89 -12.64 1.94 -8.30
CA ASN A 89 -12.98 2.93 -9.32
C ASN A 89 -11.94 4.07 -9.38
N ASP A 90 -10.92 4.04 -8.55
CA ASP A 90 -9.84 5.02 -8.53
C ASP A 90 -8.85 4.78 -9.68
N ASN A 91 -8.98 5.56 -10.74
CA ASN A 91 -8.15 5.48 -11.95
C ASN A 91 -7.66 6.88 -12.33
N LEU A 92 -6.42 6.97 -12.80
CA LEU A 92 -5.89 8.18 -13.46
C LEU A 92 -6.70 8.41 -14.75
N THR A 93 -7.45 9.51 -14.80
CA THR A 93 -8.20 9.98 -15.98
C THR A 93 -7.42 11.05 -16.73
#